data_AF-A0A917P7X3-F1
#
_entry.id   AF-A0A917P7X3-F1
#
_cell.length_a   1.000
_cell.length_b   1.000
_cell.length_c   1.000
_cell.angle_alpha   90.00
_cell.angle_beta   90.00
_cell.angle_gamma   90.00
#
_symmetry.space_group_name_H-M   'P 1'
#
loop_
_entity.id
_entity.type
_entity.pdbx_description
1 polymer ?
#
loop_
_entity_poly.entity_id
_entity_poly.type
_entity_poly.pdbx_seq_one_letter_code
_entity_poly.pdbx_strand_id
1 'polypeptide(L)'
;MGPPASPQDSILKRSVKAVVFDTNAYGKARPDFEHLTRLAGRLAVIGIETWVPEPVSWEWAEHVARDWQTVKNAARQEREGMKRAGLQVDIPMTHYSSRGTVIDTVLANLNAIPHVKVIELSGDSAAAALKDQVLLQAPAKAKGDVKTGASDSAWLRDVLTRVSPEEIVIISSDGDVRRAFEAWCQPVPLILSREKLRPTLFDVTVDDGHAQAAIVRYLLNRLPTDNLDGESAGAGFDIGRVSGLDSVVRREIAVTGPSLNIYGPSVTRLVALAGIQGVSVEHNVPDDSLVPEDKPHRARPDELGSARHDVAYATVFLLAEGEVTVRPLDAGGDPEVSVVPYDNVLVRAQLSFRFTDGAITAVAAEADATATLVERAFDDGDDALGALAEALTCVPGLGLDADIAWDQSADLSAKIRGVPATVTADIKRDSDSWELTVALRIAPSGDGPDLKGQVHVACTYDPDSWWGGSRDGFQGPEAYQVSVSAAGLPGNHGVWSVPAWVIGRIDWSAFDPGEES
;
A
#
# COMPACT_ATOMS: atom_id res chain seq x y z
N MET A 1 10.11 17.67 -19.79
CA MET A 1 9.17 17.80 -18.66
C MET A 1 7.77 17.60 -19.23
N GLY A 2 7.18 16.43 -19.02
CA GLY A 2 5.75 16.26 -19.26
C GLY A 2 4.95 17.04 -18.21
N PRO A 3 3.69 17.38 -18.47
CA PRO A 3 2.83 17.95 -17.43
C PRO A 3 2.77 16.99 -16.23
N PRO A 4 2.72 17.49 -14.98
CA PRO A 4 2.49 16.64 -13.82
C PRO A 4 1.19 15.84 -14.01
N ALA A 5 1.19 14.58 -13.57
CA ALA A 5 -0.01 13.76 -13.57
C ALA A 5 -1.11 14.49 -12.76
N SER A 6 -2.35 14.46 -13.23
CA SER A 6 -3.42 15.13 -12.51
C SER A 6 -3.66 14.43 -11.15
N PRO A 7 -4.10 15.15 -10.11
CA PRO A 7 -4.52 14.54 -8.84
C PRO A 7 -5.46 13.33 -9.00
N GLN A 8 -6.32 13.37 -10.02
CA GLN A 8 -7.23 12.26 -10.35
C GLN A 8 -6.48 11.01 -10.84
N ASP A 9 -5.38 11.16 -11.56
CA ASP A 9 -4.55 10.03 -12.02
C ASP A 9 -3.82 9.34 -10.87
N SER A 10 -3.49 10.06 -9.78
CA SER A 10 -2.79 9.49 -8.63
C SER A 10 -3.74 8.69 -7.71
N ILE A 11 -4.99 9.13 -7.59
CA ILE A 11 -6.06 8.42 -6.85
C ILE A 11 -6.52 7.19 -7.63
N LEU A 12 -6.71 7.31 -8.96
CA LEU A 12 -7.08 6.19 -9.83
C LEU A 12 -6.11 5.02 -9.74
N LYS A 13 -4.79 5.25 -9.72
CA LYS A 13 -3.80 4.16 -9.61
C LYS A 13 -3.90 3.39 -8.30
N ARG A 14 -4.36 4.02 -7.22
CA ARG A 14 -4.33 3.47 -5.86
C ARG A 14 -5.55 2.63 -5.51
N SER A 15 -6.66 2.80 -6.24
CA SER A 15 -7.88 1.99 -6.09
C SER A 15 -7.97 0.83 -7.08
N VAL A 16 -7.15 0.83 -8.13
CA VAL A 16 -7.17 -0.20 -9.17
C VAL A 16 -6.63 -1.52 -8.62
N LYS A 17 -7.48 -2.54 -8.62
CA LYS A 17 -7.16 -3.92 -8.23
C LYS A 17 -6.75 -4.78 -9.41
N ALA A 18 -7.31 -4.51 -10.59
CA ALA A 18 -7.05 -5.32 -11.78
C ALA A 18 -7.08 -4.54 -13.09
N VAL A 19 -6.25 -5.00 -14.03
CA VAL A 19 -6.31 -4.63 -15.45
C VAL A 19 -6.94 -5.79 -16.23
N VAL A 20 -8.05 -5.51 -16.92
CA VAL A 20 -8.82 -6.50 -17.68
C VAL A 20 -8.63 -6.30 -19.18
N PHE A 21 -8.34 -7.38 -19.90
CA PHE A 21 -8.15 -7.33 -21.35
C PHE A 21 -9.42 -7.66 -22.11
N ASP A 22 -9.79 -6.77 -23.04
CA ASP A 22 -10.74 -7.06 -24.11
C ASP A 22 -10.03 -7.77 -25.28
N THR A 23 -10.79 -8.46 -26.13
CA THR A 23 -10.27 -9.13 -27.33
C THR A 23 -9.51 -8.15 -28.22
N ASN A 24 -10.01 -6.92 -28.39
CA ASN A 24 -9.41 -5.90 -29.25
C ASN A 24 -8.24 -5.13 -28.59
N ALA A 25 -7.81 -5.48 -27.38
CA ALA A 25 -6.74 -4.80 -26.65
C ALA A 25 -5.42 -4.71 -27.45
N TYR A 26 -5.16 -5.71 -28.29
CA TYR A 26 -4.01 -5.79 -29.19
C TYR A 26 -4.38 -5.46 -30.66
N GLY A 27 -5.46 -4.72 -30.88
CA GLY A 27 -5.97 -4.35 -32.20
C GLY A 27 -6.78 -5.48 -32.85
N LYS A 28 -6.21 -6.17 -33.84
CA LYS A 28 -6.93 -7.19 -34.66
C LYS A 28 -7.16 -8.53 -33.94
N ALA A 29 -7.42 -8.52 -32.63
CA ALA A 29 -7.62 -9.72 -31.82
C ALA A 29 -6.43 -10.71 -31.83
N ARG A 30 -5.21 -10.18 -31.97
CA ARG A 30 -3.97 -10.97 -32.01
C ARG A 30 -3.18 -10.68 -30.74
N PRO A 31 -3.15 -11.58 -29.76
CA PRO A 31 -2.44 -11.31 -28.53
C PRO A 31 -0.93 -11.27 -28.76
N ASP A 32 -0.26 -10.41 -28.01
CA ASP A 32 1.19 -10.43 -27.85
C ASP A 32 1.49 -10.96 -26.45
N PHE A 33 1.75 -12.26 -26.34
CA PHE A 33 2.00 -12.92 -25.05
C PHE A 33 3.33 -12.52 -24.42
N GLU A 34 4.32 -12.09 -25.22
CA GLU A 34 5.58 -11.56 -24.69
C GLU A 34 5.34 -10.22 -23.99
N HIS A 35 4.59 -9.33 -24.65
CA HIS A 35 4.15 -8.08 -24.04
C HIS A 35 3.25 -8.32 -22.82
N LEU A 36 2.26 -9.23 -22.91
CA LEU A 36 1.37 -9.55 -21.78
C LEU A 36 2.16 -10.08 -20.58
N THR A 37 3.17 -10.93 -20.80
CA THR A 37 4.04 -11.46 -19.74
C THR A 37 4.79 -10.33 -19.03
N ARG A 38 5.45 -9.43 -19.79
CA ARG A 38 6.15 -8.28 -19.21
C ARG A 38 5.21 -7.35 -18.45
N LEU A 39 4.04 -7.07 -19.02
CA LEU A 39 3.03 -6.22 -18.41
C LEU A 39 2.49 -6.83 -17.12
N ALA A 40 2.15 -8.11 -17.13
CA ALA A 40 1.63 -8.80 -15.95
C ALA A 40 2.65 -8.84 -14.82
N GLY A 41 3.93 -9.07 -15.14
CA GLY A 41 5.02 -8.96 -14.15
C GLY A 41 5.11 -7.56 -13.55
N ARG A 42 5.08 -6.51 -14.38
CA ARG A 42 5.15 -5.12 -13.92
C ARG A 42 3.93 -4.70 -13.10
N LEU A 43 2.72 -5.13 -13.48
CA LEU A 43 1.48 -4.89 -12.72
C LEU A 43 1.51 -5.62 -11.37
N ALA A 44 2.00 -6.86 -11.34
CA ALA A 44 2.11 -7.62 -10.10
C ALA A 44 3.05 -6.96 -9.09
N VAL A 45 4.15 -6.36 -9.55
CA VAL A 45 5.08 -5.59 -8.71
C VAL A 45 4.38 -4.44 -7.98
N ILE A 46 3.44 -3.76 -8.64
CA ILE A 46 2.65 -2.67 -8.04
C ILE A 46 1.34 -3.15 -7.41
N GLY A 47 1.16 -4.47 -7.25
CA GLY A 47 0.00 -5.07 -6.58
C GLY A 47 -1.29 -5.11 -7.40
N ILE A 48 -1.21 -4.95 -8.72
CA ILE A 48 -2.38 -4.97 -9.63
C ILE A 48 -2.44 -6.32 -10.36
N GLU A 49 -3.61 -6.97 -10.33
CA GLU A 49 -3.82 -8.24 -11.04
C GLU A 49 -4.00 -8.03 -12.56
N THR A 50 -3.57 -9.00 -13.35
CA THR A 50 -3.81 -9.01 -14.81
C THR A 50 -4.84 -10.06 -15.16
N TRP A 51 -5.99 -9.64 -15.70
CA TRP A 51 -7.12 -10.51 -15.99
C TRP A 51 -7.38 -10.63 -17.49
N VAL A 52 -7.54 -11.88 -17.94
CA VAL A 52 -8.01 -12.19 -19.29
C VAL A 52 -9.29 -13.01 -19.15
N PRO A 53 -10.46 -12.48 -19.50
CA PRO A 53 -11.67 -13.28 -19.42
C PRO A 53 -11.64 -14.49 -20.34
N GLU A 54 -12.26 -15.58 -19.92
CA GLU A 54 -12.24 -16.82 -20.68
C GLU A 54 -12.83 -16.67 -22.10
N PRO A 55 -13.96 -15.96 -22.34
CA PRO A 55 -14.44 -15.70 -23.70
C PRO A 55 -13.41 -14.96 -24.58
N VAL A 56 -12.68 -14.00 -24.01
CA VAL A 56 -11.61 -13.26 -24.70
C VAL A 56 -10.46 -14.20 -25.08
N SER A 57 -10.09 -15.13 -24.19
CA SER A 57 -9.06 -16.13 -24.46
C SER A 57 -9.43 -17.05 -25.62
N TRP A 58 -10.70 -17.46 -25.72
CA TRP A 58 -11.21 -18.28 -26.82
C TRP A 58 -11.17 -17.52 -28.15
N GLU A 59 -11.53 -16.23 -28.14
CA GLU A 59 -11.47 -15.38 -29.32
C GLU A 59 -10.04 -15.20 -29.82
N TRP A 60 -9.08 -14.90 -28.93
CA TRP A 60 -7.67 -14.84 -29.28
C TRP A 60 -7.16 -16.16 -29.88
N ALA A 61 -7.49 -17.29 -29.26
CA ALA A 61 -7.11 -18.61 -29.76
C ALA A 61 -7.71 -18.92 -31.14
N GLU A 62 -8.97 -18.54 -31.37
CA GLU A 62 -9.64 -18.67 -32.67
C GLU A 62 -8.93 -17.86 -33.76
N HIS A 63 -8.61 -16.59 -33.46
CA HIS A 63 -7.98 -15.69 -34.40
C HIS A 63 -6.59 -16.19 -34.81
N VAL A 64 -5.78 -16.66 -33.85
CA VAL A 64 -4.48 -17.27 -34.12
C VAL A 64 -4.62 -18.55 -34.95
N ALA A 65 -5.59 -19.41 -34.62
CA ALA A 65 -5.81 -20.64 -35.38
C ALA A 65 -6.29 -20.39 -36.82
N ARG A 66 -7.06 -19.31 -37.05
CA ARG A 66 -7.48 -18.84 -38.37
C ARG A 66 -6.29 -18.33 -39.19
N ASP A 67 -5.41 -17.55 -38.57
CA ASP A 67 -4.18 -17.07 -39.22
C ASP A 67 -3.27 -18.25 -39.59
N TRP A 68 -3.08 -19.21 -38.68
CA TRP A 68 -2.33 -20.45 -38.98
C TRP A 68 -2.92 -21.22 -40.17
N GLN A 69 -4.25 -21.38 -40.20
CA GLN A 69 -4.91 -22.09 -41.31
C GLN A 69 -4.73 -21.35 -42.64
N THR A 70 -4.75 -20.02 -42.60
CA THR A 70 -4.50 -19.17 -43.78
C THR A 70 -3.09 -19.39 -44.32
N VAL A 71 -2.08 -19.35 -43.44
CA VAL A 71 -0.68 -19.62 -43.81
C VAL A 71 -0.50 -21.03 -44.36
N LYS A 72 -1.09 -22.04 -43.68
CA LYS A 72 -1.06 -23.44 -44.12
C LYS A 72 -1.65 -23.63 -45.52
N ASN A 73 -2.78 -22.97 -45.81
CA ASN A 73 -3.44 -23.06 -47.10
C ASN A 73 -2.64 -22.34 -48.20
N ALA A 74 -2.11 -21.16 -47.91
CA ALA A 74 -1.26 -20.41 -48.86
C ALA A 74 0.01 -21.19 -49.20
N ALA A 75 0.71 -21.72 -48.19
CA ALA A 75 1.90 -22.55 -48.40
C ALA A 75 1.60 -23.80 -49.24
N ARG A 76 0.43 -24.43 -49.01
CA ARG A 76 -0.02 -25.55 -49.84
C ARG A 76 -0.24 -25.14 -51.29
N GLN A 77 -0.91 -24.00 -51.54
CA GLN A 77 -1.18 -23.51 -52.89
C GLN A 77 0.11 -23.19 -53.66
N GLU A 78 1.04 -22.47 -53.03
CA GLU A 78 2.34 -22.15 -53.63
C GLU A 78 3.14 -23.41 -53.95
N ARG A 79 3.14 -24.39 -53.05
CA ARG A 79 3.80 -25.68 -53.29
C ARG A 79 3.22 -26.42 -54.48
N GLU A 80 1.89 -26.48 -54.62
CA GLU A 80 1.26 -27.08 -55.80
C GLU A 80 1.56 -26.27 -57.08
N GLY A 81 1.80 -24.97 -56.98
CA GLY A 81 2.33 -24.15 -58.07
C GLY A 81 3.76 -24.56 -58.48
N MET A 82 4.67 -24.68 -57.51
CA MET A 82 6.06 -25.09 -57.75
C MET A 82 6.16 -26.52 -58.29
N LYS A 83 5.34 -27.43 -57.78
CA LYS A 83 5.25 -28.81 -58.28
C LYS A 83 4.81 -28.86 -59.74
N ARG A 84 3.85 -28.01 -60.13
CA ARG A 84 3.44 -27.86 -61.55
C ARG A 84 4.54 -27.29 -62.42
N ALA A 85 5.43 -26.47 -61.86
CA ALA A 85 6.63 -25.97 -62.54
C ALA A 85 7.79 -27.00 -62.57
N GLY A 86 7.59 -28.23 -62.07
CA GLY A 86 8.60 -29.29 -62.08
C GLY A 86 9.59 -29.23 -60.91
N LEU A 87 9.39 -28.34 -59.94
CA LEU A 87 10.22 -28.26 -58.74
C LEU A 87 9.70 -29.24 -57.67
N GLN A 88 10.60 -30.04 -57.11
CA GLN A 88 10.30 -30.83 -55.90
C GLN A 88 10.55 -29.96 -54.67
N VAL A 89 9.50 -29.72 -53.90
CA VAL A 89 9.53 -28.94 -52.65
C VAL A 89 9.01 -29.83 -51.54
N ASP A 90 9.84 -30.06 -50.53
CA ASP A 90 9.47 -30.85 -49.37
C ASP A 90 8.31 -30.21 -48.60
N ILE A 91 7.54 -31.04 -47.90
CA ILE A 91 6.45 -30.57 -47.06
C ILE A 91 7.08 -29.89 -45.84
N PRO A 92 6.84 -28.58 -45.59
CA PRO A 92 7.24 -27.98 -44.33
C PRO A 92 6.54 -28.75 -43.21
N MET A 93 7.31 -29.28 -42.26
CA MET A 93 6.71 -29.88 -41.06
C MET A 93 5.90 -28.80 -40.35
N THR A 94 4.57 -28.91 -40.41
CA THR A 94 3.72 -28.07 -39.57
C THR A 94 3.78 -28.64 -38.16
N HIS A 95 4.34 -27.87 -37.22
CA HIS A 95 4.39 -28.25 -35.79
C HIS A 95 3.01 -28.55 -35.19
N TYR A 96 1.94 -28.05 -35.81
CA TYR A 96 0.56 -28.28 -35.41
C TYR A 96 -0.18 -29.15 -36.43
N SER A 97 -0.92 -30.15 -35.94
CA SER A 97 -1.65 -31.10 -36.77
C SER A 97 -3.04 -30.57 -37.18
N SER A 98 -3.69 -29.79 -36.32
CA SER A 98 -5.08 -29.34 -36.50
C SER A 98 -5.33 -27.93 -35.95
N ARG A 99 -6.46 -27.34 -36.37
CA ARG A 99 -6.97 -26.08 -35.82
C ARG A 99 -7.20 -26.16 -34.31
N GLY A 100 -7.77 -27.27 -33.83
CA GLY A 100 -8.01 -27.51 -32.39
C GLY A 100 -6.70 -27.51 -31.60
N THR A 101 -5.68 -28.20 -32.11
CA THR A 101 -4.34 -28.23 -31.48
C THR A 101 -3.72 -26.85 -31.35
N VAL A 102 -3.92 -25.95 -32.33
CA VAL A 102 -3.45 -24.56 -32.22
C VAL A 102 -4.21 -23.82 -31.12
N ILE A 103 -5.54 -23.98 -31.05
CA ILE A 103 -6.37 -23.38 -30.00
C ILE A 103 -5.90 -23.84 -28.62
N ASP A 104 -5.79 -25.16 -28.42
CA ASP A 104 -5.36 -25.75 -27.14
C ASP A 104 -3.96 -25.27 -26.73
N THR A 105 -3.04 -25.14 -27.70
CA THR A 105 -1.70 -24.63 -27.45
C THR A 105 -1.71 -23.16 -27.04
N VAL A 106 -2.52 -22.32 -27.69
CA VAL A 106 -2.63 -20.89 -27.34
C VAL A 106 -3.19 -20.73 -25.93
N LEU A 107 -4.24 -21.49 -25.57
CA LEU A 107 -4.82 -21.46 -24.24
C LEU A 107 -3.85 -21.98 -23.17
N ALA A 108 -3.12 -23.07 -23.45
CA ALA A 108 -2.09 -23.60 -22.56
C ALA A 108 -0.96 -22.58 -22.34
N ASN A 109 -0.52 -21.90 -23.40
CA ASN A 109 0.50 -20.85 -23.31
C ASN A 109 0.01 -19.66 -22.49
N LEU A 110 -1.24 -19.22 -22.67
CA LEU A 110 -1.83 -18.14 -21.85
C LEU A 110 -1.88 -18.51 -20.37
N ASN A 111 -2.35 -19.72 -20.05
CA ASN A 111 -2.43 -20.22 -18.68
C ASN A 111 -1.06 -20.41 -18.02
N ALA A 112 0.01 -20.53 -18.81
CA ALA A 112 1.38 -20.65 -18.32
C ALA A 112 2.04 -19.30 -18.03
N ILE A 113 1.42 -18.17 -18.39
CA ILE A 113 1.98 -16.82 -18.15
C ILE A 113 1.87 -16.49 -16.65
N PRO A 114 2.98 -16.22 -15.95
CA PRO A 114 2.95 -15.78 -14.56
C PRO A 114 2.14 -14.49 -14.39
N HIS A 115 1.42 -14.38 -13.26
CA HIS A 115 0.63 -13.20 -12.88
C HIS A 115 -0.56 -12.86 -13.81
N VAL A 116 -0.87 -13.70 -14.80
CA VAL A 116 -2.10 -13.61 -15.59
C VAL A 116 -3.14 -14.58 -15.01
N LYS A 117 -4.35 -14.07 -14.78
CA LYS A 117 -5.48 -14.86 -14.29
C LYS A 117 -6.55 -14.92 -15.38
N VAL A 118 -6.94 -16.14 -15.75
CA VAL A 118 -8.09 -16.34 -16.62
C VAL A 118 -9.37 -16.27 -15.78
N ILE A 119 -10.28 -15.38 -16.14
CA ILE A 119 -11.57 -15.25 -15.45
C ILE A 119 -12.55 -16.20 -16.11
N GLU A 120 -12.81 -17.33 -15.45
CA GLU A 120 -13.73 -18.37 -15.92
C GLU A 120 -15.14 -17.83 -16.17
N LEU A 121 -15.73 -18.28 -17.27
CA LEU A 121 -17.09 -17.95 -17.66
C LEU A 121 -18.09 -18.67 -16.74
N SER A 122 -18.88 -17.90 -16.00
CA SER A 122 -19.93 -18.51 -15.18
C SER A 122 -21.16 -18.86 -16.02
N GLY A 123 -21.88 -19.92 -15.62
CA GLY A 123 -23.12 -20.33 -16.28
C GLY A 123 -24.21 -19.25 -16.23
N ASP A 124 -24.27 -18.48 -15.14
CA ASP A 124 -25.23 -17.38 -14.97
C ASP A 124 -24.93 -16.21 -15.91
N SER A 125 -23.65 -15.80 -16.00
CA SER A 125 -23.22 -14.76 -16.95
C SER A 125 -23.45 -15.19 -18.40
N ALA A 126 -23.16 -16.45 -18.74
CA ALA A 126 -23.41 -17.00 -20.08
C ALA A 126 -24.90 -16.99 -20.45
N ALA A 127 -25.77 -17.39 -19.51
CA ALA A 127 -27.22 -17.38 -19.72
C ALA A 127 -27.78 -15.95 -19.89
N ALA A 128 -27.33 -15.02 -19.05
CA ALA A 128 -27.70 -13.61 -19.14
C ALA A 128 -27.24 -12.99 -20.46
N ALA A 129 -26.00 -13.25 -20.87
CA ALA A 129 -25.45 -12.78 -22.13
C ALA A 129 -26.17 -13.32 -23.36
N LEU A 130 -26.57 -14.59 -23.34
CA LEU A 130 -27.38 -15.16 -24.41
C LEU A 130 -28.73 -14.45 -24.52
N LYS A 131 -29.36 -14.16 -23.37
CA LYS A 131 -30.61 -13.39 -23.32
C LYS A 131 -30.41 -11.98 -23.89
N ASP A 132 -29.34 -11.30 -23.52
CA ASP A 132 -28.99 -9.99 -24.05
C ASP A 132 -28.85 -10.03 -25.57
N GLN A 133 -28.15 -11.04 -26.12
CA GLN A 133 -28.01 -11.20 -27.57
C GLN A 133 -29.34 -11.51 -28.27
N VAL A 134 -30.18 -12.36 -27.69
CA VAL A 134 -31.50 -12.69 -28.26
C VAL A 134 -32.40 -11.46 -28.29
N LEU A 135 -32.41 -10.69 -27.21
CA LEU A 135 -33.25 -9.51 -27.03
C LEU A 135 -32.64 -8.21 -27.58
N LEU A 136 -31.38 -8.24 -28.05
CA LEU A 136 -30.60 -7.07 -28.46
C LEU A 136 -30.48 -6.01 -27.36
N GLN A 137 -30.19 -6.46 -26.13
CA GLN A 137 -29.87 -5.60 -24.99
C GLN A 137 -28.36 -5.32 -24.96
N ALA A 138 -27.96 -4.06 -24.76
CA ALA A 138 -26.55 -3.69 -24.73
C ALA A 138 -25.74 -4.54 -23.71
N PRO A 139 -24.51 -4.96 -24.06
CA PRO A 139 -23.73 -4.57 -25.25
C PRO A 139 -24.15 -5.24 -26.57
N ALA A 140 -25.14 -6.14 -26.56
CA ALA A 140 -25.55 -6.82 -27.78
C ALA A 140 -26.10 -5.87 -28.85
N LYS A 141 -25.71 -6.13 -30.10
CA LYS A 141 -26.08 -5.33 -31.27
C LYS A 141 -26.26 -6.20 -32.51
N ALA A 142 -27.02 -5.70 -33.48
CA ALA A 142 -27.14 -6.30 -34.80
C ALA A 142 -26.01 -5.81 -35.71
N LYS A 143 -25.29 -6.75 -36.34
CA LYS A 143 -24.30 -6.49 -37.38
C LYS A 143 -24.80 -7.11 -38.68
N GLY A 144 -25.57 -6.33 -39.45
CA GLY A 144 -26.40 -6.88 -40.53
C GLY A 144 -27.48 -7.79 -39.94
N ASP A 145 -27.62 -8.99 -40.49
CA ASP A 145 -28.59 -9.99 -40.03
C ASP A 145 -28.10 -10.85 -38.84
N VAL A 146 -26.88 -10.59 -38.35
CA VAL A 146 -26.26 -11.37 -37.26
C VAL A 146 -26.35 -10.58 -35.96
N LYS A 147 -26.95 -11.19 -34.92
CA LYS A 147 -26.92 -10.67 -33.55
C LYS A 147 -25.61 -11.04 -32.88
N THR A 148 -24.96 -10.08 -32.24
CA THR A 148 -23.62 -10.20 -31.65
C THR A 148 -23.59 -9.58 -30.25
N GLY A 149 -22.53 -9.82 -29.48
CA GLY A 149 -22.27 -9.18 -28.17
C GLY A 149 -22.58 -10.03 -26.94
N ALA A 150 -22.91 -11.32 -27.10
CA ALA A 150 -22.97 -12.23 -25.95
C ALA A 150 -21.61 -12.37 -25.24
N SER A 151 -20.50 -12.47 -26.00
CA SER A 151 -19.15 -12.55 -25.42
C SER A 151 -18.89 -11.37 -24.48
N ASP A 152 -19.11 -10.14 -24.97
CA ASP A 152 -18.93 -8.90 -24.21
C ASP A 152 -19.81 -8.84 -22.96
N SER A 153 -21.10 -9.17 -23.10
CA SER A 153 -22.01 -9.18 -21.96
C SER A 153 -21.57 -10.18 -20.88
N ALA A 154 -21.15 -11.38 -21.29
CA ALA A 154 -20.81 -12.45 -20.36
C ALA A 154 -19.57 -12.09 -19.54
N TRP A 155 -18.47 -11.72 -20.20
CA TRP A 155 -17.24 -11.48 -19.47
C TRP A 155 -17.30 -10.24 -18.59
N LEU A 156 -18.01 -9.19 -19.03
CA LEU A 156 -18.21 -7.99 -18.22
C LEU A 156 -18.95 -8.32 -16.92
N ARG A 157 -19.96 -9.19 -16.98
CA ARG A 157 -20.68 -9.66 -15.78
C ARG A 157 -19.76 -10.45 -14.86
N ASP A 158 -18.97 -11.38 -15.40
CA ASP A 158 -18.02 -12.16 -14.58
C ASP A 158 -16.96 -11.29 -13.90
N VAL A 159 -16.49 -10.23 -14.56
CA VAL A 159 -15.60 -9.24 -13.93
C VAL A 159 -16.33 -8.51 -12.79
N LEU A 160 -17.56 -8.05 -13.02
CA LEU A 160 -18.34 -7.30 -12.03
C LEU A 160 -18.80 -8.12 -10.82
N THR A 161 -18.81 -9.45 -10.91
CA THR A 161 -19.02 -10.30 -9.73
C THR A 161 -17.83 -10.31 -8.77
N ARG A 162 -16.64 -9.86 -9.22
CA ARG A 162 -15.39 -9.93 -8.46
C ARG A 162 -14.96 -8.58 -7.90
N VAL A 163 -15.29 -7.49 -8.60
CA VAL A 163 -14.74 -6.16 -8.31
C VAL A 163 -15.67 -5.06 -8.82
N SER A 164 -15.69 -3.94 -8.11
CA SER A 164 -16.46 -2.76 -8.50
C SER A 164 -15.86 -2.11 -9.76
N PRO A 165 -16.66 -1.44 -10.61
CA PRO A 165 -16.16 -0.81 -11.83
C PRO A 165 -15.04 0.22 -11.60
N GLU A 166 -15.08 0.92 -10.46
CA GLU A 166 -14.11 1.97 -10.11
C GLU A 166 -12.72 1.42 -9.72
N GLU A 167 -12.64 0.12 -9.46
CA GLU A 167 -11.42 -0.58 -9.03
C GLU A 167 -10.78 -1.38 -10.18
N ILE A 168 -11.21 -1.17 -11.43
CA ILE A 168 -10.65 -1.82 -12.61
C ILE A 168 -10.28 -0.86 -13.72
N VAL A 169 -9.27 -1.25 -14.48
CA VAL A 169 -8.93 -0.65 -15.77
C VAL A 169 -9.22 -1.67 -16.86
N ILE A 170 -9.98 -1.29 -17.88
CA ILE A 170 -10.25 -2.14 -19.04
C ILE A 170 -9.38 -1.68 -20.21
N ILE A 171 -8.64 -2.61 -20.80
CA ILE A 171 -7.86 -2.37 -22.01
C ILE A 171 -8.70 -2.73 -23.21
N SER A 172 -9.22 -1.70 -23.86
CA SER A 172 -10.09 -1.84 -25.03
C SER A 172 -9.88 -0.67 -25.98
N SER A 173 -10.20 -0.92 -27.25
CA SER A 173 -10.25 0.08 -28.32
C SER A 173 -11.66 0.31 -28.86
N ASP A 174 -12.67 -0.41 -28.34
CA ASP A 174 -14.08 -0.27 -28.74
C ASP A 174 -14.91 0.42 -27.65
N GLY A 175 -15.94 1.16 -28.07
CA GLY A 175 -16.94 1.77 -27.20
C GLY A 175 -18.01 0.80 -26.70
N ASP A 176 -18.02 -0.46 -27.14
CA ASP A 176 -18.96 -1.50 -26.69
C ASP A 176 -18.98 -1.67 -25.17
N VAL A 177 -17.81 -1.70 -24.54
CA VAL A 177 -17.66 -1.80 -23.09
C VAL A 177 -18.37 -0.63 -22.40
N ARG A 178 -18.06 0.61 -22.81
CA ARG A 178 -18.68 1.82 -22.25
C ARG A 178 -20.21 1.77 -22.36
N ARG A 179 -20.73 1.36 -23.52
CA ARG A 179 -22.17 1.24 -23.75
C ARG A 179 -22.84 0.20 -22.85
N ALA A 180 -22.15 -0.90 -22.53
CA ALA A 180 -22.67 -1.89 -21.57
C ALA A 180 -22.88 -1.26 -20.19
N PHE A 181 -21.85 -0.58 -19.66
CA PHE A 181 -21.91 0.08 -18.35
C PHE A 181 -23.02 1.14 -18.29
N GLU A 182 -23.12 1.97 -19.32
CA GLU A 182 -24.19 2.98 -19.43
C GLU A 182 -25.58 2.34 -19.46
N ALA A 183 -25.77 1.26 -20.23
CA ALA A 183 -27.05 0.56 -20.32
C ALA A 183 -27.45 -0.17 -19.04
N TRP A 184 -26.47 -0.59 -18.24
CA TRP A 184 -26.69 -1.27 -16.96
C TRP A 184 -26.79 -0.30 -15.78
N CYS A 185 -26.72 1.01 -16.03
CA CYS A 185 -26.69 2.05 -15.00
C CYS A 185 -25.57 1.82 -13.97
N GLN A 186 -24.40 1.38 -14.43
CA GLN A 186 -23.21 1.14 -13.61
C GLN A 186 -22.17 2.26 -13.83
N PRO A 187 -21.34 2.58 -12.84
CA PRO A 187 -20.18 3.45 -13.05
C PRO A 187 -19.29 2.94 -14.18
N VAL A 188 -18.83 3.83 -15.06
CA VAL A 188 -17.98 3.43 -16.19
C VAL A 188 -16.53 3.30 -15.68
N PRO A 189 -15.89 2.13 -15.81
CA PRO A 189 -14.50 1.94 -15.40
C PRO A 189 -13.56 2.79 -16.27
N LEU A 190 -12.30 2.91 -15.85
CA LEU A 190 -11.29 3.55 -16.67
C LEU A 190 -10.98 2.64 -17.89
N ILE A 191 -11.33 3.10 -19.09
CA ILE A 191 -11.06 2.37 -20.33
C ILE A 191 -9.87 3.02 -21.04
N LEU A 192 -8.79 2.26 -21.21
CA LEU A 192 -7.53 2.73 -21.80
C LEU A 192 -7.16 1.94 -23.05
N SER A 193 -6.50 2.63 -23.99
CA SER A 193 -5.70 1.96 -25.00
C SER A 193 -4.35 1.54 -24.41
N ARG A 194 -3.68 0.56 -25.02
CA ARG A 194 -2.34 0.11 -24.60
C ARG A 194 -1.32 1.25 -24.48
N GLU A 195 -1.34 2.21 -25.40
CA GLU A 195 -0.41 3.35 -25.40
C GLU A 195 -0.57 4.25 -24.16
N LYS A 196 -1.75 4.24 -23.52
CA LYS A 196 -2.03 5.04 -22.32
C LYS A 196 -1.71 4.29 -21.03
N LEU A 197 -1.49 2.97 -21.07
CA LEU A 197 -1.20 2.18 -19.87
C LEU A 197 0.02 2.71 -19.12
N ARG A 198 1.11 2.99 -19.83
CA ARG A 198 2.35 3.44 -19.21
C ARG A 198 2.21 4.79 -18.50
N PRO A 199 1.81 5.87 -19.17
CA PRO A 199 1.67 7.17 -18.50
C PRO A 199 0.63 7.10 -17.36
N THR A 200 -0.43 6.29 -17.54
CA THR A 200 -1.49 6.20 -16.54
C THR A 200 -1.15 5.31 -15.36
N LEU A 201 -0.41 4.21 -15.50
CA LEU A 201 -0.17 3.28 -14.37
C LEU A 201 1.26 3.33 -13.83
N PHE A 202 2.26 3.66 -14.65
CA PHE A 202 3.66 3.46 -14.25
C PHE A 202 4.52 4.71 -14.23
N ASP A 203 4.19 5.76 -14.98
CA ASP A 203 4.92 7.04 -14.88
C ASP A 203 4.45 7.81 -13.63
N VAL A 204 4.74 7.27 -12.46
CA VAL A 204 4.57 7.92 -11.15
C VAL A 204 5.87 8.65 -10.81
N THR A 205 5.75 9.87 -10.30
CA THR A 205 6.87 10.58 -9.67
C THR A 205 6.81 10.30 -8.18
N VAL A 206 7.87 9.76 -7.60
CA VAL A 206 7.99 9.54 -6.16
C VAL A 206 8.59 10.80 -5.55
N ASP A 207 7.76 11.78 -5.19
CA ASP A 207 8.21 12.91 -4.36
C ASP A 207 8.12 12.59 -2.85
N ASP A 208 8.58 13.49 -1.99
CA ASP A 208 8.59 13.29 -0.55
C ASP A 208 7.19 13.04 0.03
N GLY A 209 6.16 13.71 -0.50
CA GLY A 209 4.76 13.54 -0.07
C GLY A 209 4.22 12.17 -0.48
N HIS A 210 4.45 11.77 -1.72
CA HIS A 210 4.11 10.45 -2.23
C HIS A 210 4.82 9.34 -1.42
N ALA A 211 6.11 9.51 -1.15
CA ALA A 211 6.90 8.59 -0.35
C ALA A 211 6.35 8.47 1.07
N GLN A 212 6.06 9.58 1.75
CA GLN A 212 5.44 9.59 3.08
C GLN A 212 4.15 8.77 3.10
N ALA A 213 3.20 9.08 2.21
CA ALA A 213 1.92 8.38 2.17
C ALA A 213 2.06 6.91 1.77
N ALA A 214 3.01 6.56 0.89
CA ALA A 214 3.30 5.18 0.55
C ALA A 214 3.89 4.40 1.73
N ILE A 215 4.85 4.99 2.46
CA ILE A 215 5.48 4.38 3.64
C ILE A 215 4.44 4.14 4.74
N VAL A 216 3.61 5.14 5.05
CA VAL A 216 2.54 4.99 6.06
C VAL A 216 1.63 3.81 5.72
N ARG A 217 1.09 3.78 4.48
CA ARG A 217 0.22 2.68 4.04
C ARG A 217 0.91 1.34 4.12
N TYR A 218 2.16 1.27 3.66
CA TYR A 218 2.93 0.04 3.63
C TYR A 218 3.11 -0.55 5.03
N LEU A 219 3.43 0.30 6.01
CA LEU A 219 3.65 -0.10 7.40
C LEU A 219 2.34 -0.40 8.13
N LEU A 220 1.30 0.44 7.97
CA LEU A 220 -0.01 0.20 8.58
C LEU A 220 -0.62 -1.14 8.13
N ASN A 221 -0.42 -1.54 6.88
CA ASN A 221 -0.90 -2.83 6.36
C ASN A 221 -0.14 -4.05 6.90
N ARG A 222 0.98 -3.85 7.60
CA ARG A 222 1.83 -4.91 8.16
C ARG A 222 1.91 -4.89 9.69
N LEU A 223 1.32 -3.89 10.32
CA LEU A 223 1.24 -3.75 11.77
C LEU A 223 -0.17 -4.17 12.26
N PRO A 224 -0.28 -4.76 13.47
CA PRO A 224 0.81 -5.15 14.37
C PRO A 224 1.58 -6.39 13.86
N THR A 225 2.81 -6.58 14.33
CA THR A 225 3.61 -7.79 14.03
C THR A 225 4.40 -8.28 15.25
N ASP A 226 4.37 -9.59 15.47
CA ASP A 226 5.02 -10.27 16.60
C ASP A 226 6.37 -10.93 16.18
N ASN A 227 6.69 -11.00 14.88
CA ASN A 227 7.87 -11.70 14.36
C ASN A 227 9.00 -10.72 14.06
N LEU A 228 9.84 -10.42 15.06
CA LEU A 228 10.97 -9.50 14.94
C LEU A 228 12.31 -10.20 14.70
N ASP A 229 12.36 -11.52 14.89
CA ASP A 229 13.53 -12.32 14.55
C ASP A 229 13.57 -12.52 13.04
N GLY A 230 14.48 -11.80 12.37
CA GLY A 230 14.64 -11.73 10.91
C GLY A 230 14.95 -13.03 10.16
N GLU A 231 14.67 -14.21 10.73
CA GLU A 231 14.85 -15.51 10.09
C GLU A 231 13.56 -16.10 9.50
N SER A 232 12.39 -15.48 9.72
CA SER A 232 11.14 -15.93 9.13
C SER A 232 10.34 -14.78 8.56
N ALA A 233 9.76 -15.01 7.37
CA ALA A 233 9.03 -14.07 6.51
C ALA A 233 7.74 -13.43 7.11
N GLY A 234 7.70 -13.15 8.42
CA GLY A 234 6.51 -12.80 9.18
C GLY A 234 6.21 -11.29 9.31
N ALA A 235 7.21 -10.42 9.46
CA ALA A 235 6.96 -8.97 9.58
C ALA A 235 6.75 -8.27 8.22
N GLY A 236 7.25 -8.87 7.14
CA GLY A 236 7.19 -8.29 5.80
C GLY A 236 8.11 -7.07 5.58
N PHE A 237 8.88 -6.64 6.58
CA PHE A 237 9.97 -5.65 6.49
C PHE A 237 11.02 -5.84 7.60
N ASP A 238 12.25 -5.40 7.35
CA ASP A 238 13.37 -5.47 8.29
C ASP A 238 13.63 -4.11 8.95
N ILE A 239 13.72 -4.08 10.28
CA ILE A 239 14.06 -2.88 11.06
C ILE A 239 15.46 -2.94 11.68
N GLY A 240 16.24 -3.96 11.34
CA GLY A 240 17.57 -4.21 11.90
C GLY A 240 17.49 -4.74 13.33
N ARG A 241 18.65 -4.88 13.96
CA ARG A 241 18.71 -5.32 15.36
C ARG A 241 18.18 -4.21 16.26
N VAL A 242 17.24 -4.54 17.15
CA VAL A 242 16.77 -3.60 18.16
C VAL A 242 17.74 -3.58 19.36
N SER A 243 18.22 -2.39 19.71
CA SER A 243 19.16 -2.15 20.81
C SER A 243 18.63 -1.06 21.76
N GLY A 244 19.28 -0.86 22.91
CA GLY A 244 18.97 0.25 23.84
C GLY A 244 18.03 -0.10 24.99
N LEU A 245 17.10 -1.06 24.82
CA LEU A 245 16.13 -1.42 25.87
C LEU A 245 16.82 -1.88 27.17
N ASP A 246 17.94 -2.60 27.09
CA ASP A 246 18.73 -3.02 28.26
C ASP A 246 19.21 -1.85 29.12
N SER A 247 19.77 -0.82 28.47
CA SER A 247 20.28 0.37 29.17
C SER A 247 19.15 1.15 29.86
N VAL A 248 17.96 1.19 29.25
CA VAL A 248 16.82 1.93 29.76
C VAL A 248 16.16 1.18 30.92
N VAL A 249 15.87 -0.11 30.75
CA VAL A 249 15.27 -0.95 31.80
C VAL A 249 16.18 -1.05 33.03
N ARG A 250 17.51 -1.15 32.84
CA ARG A 250 18.47 -1.11 33.96
C ARG A 250 18.40 0.19 34.76
N ARG A 251 18.15 1.32 34.10
CA ARG A 251 18.06 2.62 34.77
C ARG A 251 16.80 2.70 35.63
N GLU A 252 15.66 2.30 35.09
CA GLU A 252 14.38 2.29 35.81
C GLU A 252 14.42 1.36 37.05
N ILE A 253 14.98 0.16 36.90
CA ILE A 253 15.10 -0.81 37.99
C ILE A 253 16.12 -0.37 39.05
N ALA A 254 17.18 0.35 38.67
CA ALA A 254 18.16 0.87 39.63
C ALA A 254 17.56 1.90 40.61
N VAL A 255 16.46 2.56 40.23
CA VAL A 255 15.74 3.53 41.08
C VAL A 255 14.81 2.84 42.10
N THR A 256 14.30 1.65 41.78
CA THR A 256 13.27 0.94 42.58
C THR A 256 13.84 -0.04 43.63
N GLY A 257 15.14 -0.41 43.56
CA GLY A 257 15.80 -1.38 44.46
C GLY A 257 15.22 -2.80 44.37
N PRO A 258 15.68 -3.83 45.13
CA PRO A 258 17.04 -4.19 45.54
C PRO A 258 17.88 -4.70 44.34
N SER A 259 19.04 -5.31 44.59
CA SER A 259 19.93 -5.90 43.58
C SER A 259 19.20 -6.94 42.70
N LEU A 260 18.82 -6.56 41.48
CA LEU A 260 18.20 -7.44 40.46
C LEU A 260 19.20 -7.70 39.32
N ASN A 261 19.34 -8.96 38.92
CA ASN A 261 19.99 -9.32 37.68
C ASN A 261 18.98 -9.28 36.53
N ILE A 262 19.28 -8.48 35.51
CA ILE A 262 18.47 -8.31 34.31
C ILE A 262 19.09 -9.10 33.17
N TYR A 263 18.28 -9.93 32.51
CA TYR A 263 18.64 -10.76 31.38
C TYR A 263 17.74 -10.46 30.18
N GLY A 264 18.39 -10.26 29.03
CA GLY A 264 17.78 -10.29 27.70
C GLY A 264 16.50 -9.47 27.52
N PRO A 265 16.49 -8.15 27.84
CA PRO A 265 15.37 -7.33 27.45
C PRO A 265 15.26 -7.30 25.93
N SER A 266 14.07 -7.60 25.43
CA SER A 266 13.76 -7.71 24.01
C SER A 266 12.47 -6.98 23.68
N VAL A 267 12.38 -6.49 22.44
CA VAL A 267 11.10 -6.08 21.88
C VAL A 267 10.43 -7.33 21.34
N THR A 268 9.19 -7.57 21.75
CA THR A 268 8.43 -8.79 21.41
C THR A 268 7.42 -8.53 20.31
N ARG A 269 6.93 -7.29 20.17
CA ARG A 269 5.89 -6.94 19.20
C ARG A 269 5.96 -5.49 18.79
N LEU A 270 5.77 -5.21 17.51
CA LEU A 270 5.46 -3.88 17.01
C LEU A 270 3.94 -3.73 16.92
N VAL A 271 3.41 -2.67 17.51
CA VAL A 271 1.97 -2.49 17.71
C VAL A 271 1.38 -1.51 16.71
N ALA A 272 1.99 -0.34 16.53
CA ALA A 272 1.46 0.70 15.67
C ALA A 272 2.55 1.66 15.15
N LEU A 273 2.26 2.33 14.04
CA LEU A 273 3.09 3.42 13.51
C LEU A 273 2.75 4.71 14.27
N ALA A 274 3.74 5.25 14.98
CA ALA A 274 3.63 6.48 15.75
C ALA A 274 4.11 7.71 14.98
N GLY A 275 4.96 7.55 13.96
CA GLY A 275 5.39 8.68 13.14
C GLY A 275 6.46 8.37 12.11
N ILE A 276 6.66 9.33 11.19
CA ILE A 276 7.71 9.29 10.16
C ILE A 276 8.33 10.69 10.07
N GLN A 277 9.66 10.75 10.05
CA GLN A 277 10.44 11.99 9.89
C GLN A 277 11.57 11.84 8.88
N GLY A 278 12.05 12.98 8.38
CA GLY A 278 13.25 13.05 7.56
C GLY A 278 13.15 12.27 6.25
N VAL A 279 11.97 12.29 5.61
CA VAL A 279 11.78 11.61 4.33
C VAL A 279 12.56 12.33 3.24
N SER A 280 13.39 11.59 2.51
CA SER A 280 14.11 12.08 1.35
C SER A 280 14.14 11.03 0.24
N VAL A 281 13.87 11.42 -1.01
CA VAL A 281 13.86 10.51 -2.16
C VAL A 281 15.11 10.67 -3.03
N GLU A 282 15.75 9.55 -3.34
CA GLU A 282 16.80 9.42 -4.35
C GLU A 282 16.24 8.77 -5.61
N HIS A 283 16.47 9.40 -6.77
CA HIS A 283 15.86 9.01 -8.03
C HIS A 283 16.77 8.19 -8.95
N ASN A 284 16.17 7.26 -9.70
CA ASN A 284 16.83 6.42 -10.71
C ASN A 284 18.04 5.64 -10.15
N VAL A 285 17.88 5.08 -8.95
CA VAL A 285 18.92 4.26 -8.33
C VAL A 285 19.09 2.97 -9.17
N PRO A 286 20.33 2.60 -9.57
CA PRO A 286 20.57 1.37 -10.30
C PRO A 286 20.06 0.16 -9.50
N ASP A 287 19.28 -0.70 -10.15
CA ASP A 287 18.93 -1.97 -9.55
C ASP A 287 20.06 -2.98 -9.80
N ASP A 288 20.88 -3.24 -8.77
CA ASP A 288 21.99 -4.21 -8.81
C ASP A 288 21.54 -5.65 -9.13
N SER A 289 20.23 -5.92 -9.16
CA SER A 289 19.67 -7.25 -9.48
C SER A 289 19.32 -7.47 -10.96
N LEU A 290 19.46 -6.47 -11.83
CA LEU A 290 19.05 -6.57 -13.24
C LEU A 290 20.21 -6.90 -14.20
N VAL A 291 19.97 -7.90 -15.07
CA VAL A 291 20.79 -8.18 -16.25
C VAL A 291 20.57 -7.05 -17.27
N PRO A 292 21.61 -6.51 -17.94
CA PRO A 292 21.44 -5.39 -18.88
C PRO A 292 20.47 -5.76 -20.01
N GLU A 293 19.41 -4.97 -20.18
CA GLU A 293 18.54 -5.09 -21.37
C GLU A 293 19.35 -4.74 -22.64
N ASP A 294 19.20 -5.59 -23.66
CA ASP A 294 19.98 -5.54 -24.89
C ASP A 294 19.49 -4.40 -25.81
N LYS A 295 20.28 -3.31 -25.86
CA LYS A 295 20.29 -2.17 -26.81
C LYS A 295 19.00 -1.34 -27.04
N PRO A 296 19.13 0.00 -27.22
CA PRO A 296 18.00 0.90 -27.43
C PRO A 296 17.49 0.79 -28.86
N HIS A 297 16.53 -0.11 -29.11
CA HIS A 297 15.63 0.07 -30.24
C HIS A 297 14.67 1.23 -29.92
N ARG A 298 14.33 2.05 -30.92
CA ARG A 298 13.37 3.16 -30.76
C ARG A 298 12.10 2.62 -30.11
N ALA A 299 11.85 3.01 -28.86
CA ALA A 299 10.74 2.48 -28.10
C ALA A 299 9.43 2.79 -28.83
N ARG A 300 8.66 1.76 -29.17
CA ARG A 300 7.33 1.94 -29.74
C ARG A 300 6.41 2.61 -28.70
N PRO A 301 5.39 3.38 -29.11
CA PRO A 301 4.47 4.06 -28.18
C PRO A 301 3.75 3.13 -27.19
N ASP A 302 3.66 1.84 -27.52
CA ASP A 302 3.06 0.77 -26.72
C ASP A 302 4.08 -0.03 -25.89
N GLU A 303 5.36 0.37 -25.86
CA GLU A 303 6.38 -0.24 -25.03
C GLU A 303 6.37 0.31 -23.60
N LEU A 304 6.39 -0.62 -22.64
CA LEU A 304 6.43 -0.32 -21.21
C LEU A 304 7.70 0.43 -20.79
N GLY A 305 8.80 0.24 -21.51
CA GLY A 305 10.15 0.67 -21.15
C GLY A 305 10.66 0.01 -19.87
N SER A 306 11.85 0.42 -19.45
CA SER A 306 12.44 -0.01 -18.18
C SER A 306 11.63 0.55 -17.00
N ALA A 307 11.53 -0.23 -15.93
CA ALA A 307 10.89 0.19 -14.69
C ALA A 307 11.66 1.37 -14.07
N ARG A 308 10.95 2.26 -13.39
CA ARG A 308 11.58 3.33 -12.61
C ARG A 308 11.87 2.84 -11.21
N HIS A 309 13.10 3.07 -10.76
CA HIS A 309 13.57 2.68 -9.44
C HIS A 309 13.96 3.93 -8.65
N ASP A 310 13.30 4.14 -7.52
CA ASP A 310 13.60 5.23 -6.58
C ASP A 310 13.83 4.63 -5.19
N VAL A 311 14.55 5.33 -4.31
CA VAL A 311 14.74 4.92 -2.91
C VAL A 311 14.37 6.08 -2.01
N ALA A 312 13.44 5.87 -1.08
CA ALA A 312 13.14 6.84 -0.04
C ALA A 312 13.80 6.40 1.27
N TYR A 313 14.46 7.33 1.95
CA TYR A 313 15.00 7.13 3.29
C TYR A 313 14.10 7.82 4.29
N ALA A 314 13.82 7.18 5.43
CA ALA A 314 13.00 7.78 6.48
C ALA A 314 13.38 7.27 7.88
N THR A 315 13.18 8.12 8.88
CA THR A 315 13.15 7.71 10.29
C THR A 315 11.72 7.35 10.66
N VAL A 316 11.50 6.13 11.12
CA VAL A 316 10.19 5.61 11.50
C VAL A 316 10.14 5.40 13.00
N PHE A 317 9.03 5.82 13.62
CA PHE A 317 8.74 5.65 15.03
C PHE A 317 7.59 4.66 15.21
N LEU A 318 7.84 3.57 15.92
CA LEU A 318 6.92 2.45 16.10
C LEU A 318 6.63 2.26 17.59
N LEU A 319 5.36 2.15 17.93
CA LEU A 319 4.93 1.71 19.26
C LEU A 319 5.15 0.21 19.38
N ALA A 320 5.69 -0.25 20.50
CA ALA A 320 6.08 -1.63 20.67
C ALA A 320 5.85 -2.14 22.10
N GLU A 321 5.72 -3.45 22.22
CA GLU A 321 5.77 -4.17 23.48
C GLU A 321 7.14 -4.84 23.62
N GLY A 322 7.62 -4.94 24.85
CA GLY A 322 8.84 -5.64 25.18
C GLY A 322 8.68 -6.48 26.43
N GLU A 323 9.70 -7.27 26.72
CA GLU A 323 9.78 -8.04 27.95
C GLU A 323 11.20 -8.04 28.48
N VAL A 324 11.33 -8.23 29.78
CA VAL A 324 12.63 -8.44 30.42
C VAL A 324 12.54 -9.61 31.38
N THR A 325 13.59 -10.42 31.43
CA THR A 325 13.71 -11.46 32.44
C THR A 325 14.52 -10.92 33.63
N VAL A 326 13.94 -10.96 34.83
CA VAL A 326 14.59 -10.49 36.06
C VAL A 326 14.80 -11.65 37.04
N ARG A 327 15.90 -11.55 37.80
CA ARG A 327 16.27 -12.51 38.85
C ARG A 327 16.73 -11.75 40.11
N PRO A 328 16.09 -11.96 41.27
CA PRO A 328 16.56 -11.42 42.56
C PRO A 328 17.94 -11.97 42.94
N LEU A 329 18.87 -11.11 43.40
CA LEU A 329 20.20 -11.52 43.87
C LEU A 329 20.21 -12.05 45.32
N ASP A 330 19.24 -11.66 46.16
CA ASP A 330 19.27 -11.90 47.62
C ASP A 330 18.22 -12.92 48.14
N ALA A 331 17.84 -13.89 47.32
CA ALA A 331 17.01 -15.01 47.80
C ALA A 331 17.92 -16.15 48.28
N GLY A 332 17.94 -16.45 49.58
CA GLY A 332 18.67 -17.58 50.17
C GLY A 332 18.14 -18.98 49.78
N GLY A 333 17.56 -19.13 48.58
CA GLY A 333 16.99 -20.33 47.98
C GLY A 333 17.12 -20.32 46.45
N ASP A 334 16.54 -21.30 45.75
CA ASP A 334 16.49 -21.29 44.28
C ASP A 334 15.75 -20.03 43.80
N PRO A 335 16.40 -19.10 43.09
CA PRO A 335 15.81 -17.82 42.76
C PRO A 335 14.76 -17.99 41.66
N GLU A 336 13.56 -17.50 41.94
CA GLU A 336 12.47 -17.44 40.97
C GLU A 336 12.83 -16.44 39.87
N VAL A 337 12.74 -16.91 38.63
CA VAL A 337 12.92 -16.09 37.43
C VAL A 337 11.55 -15.58 37.01
N SER A 338 11.39 -14.27 36.88
CA SER A 338 10.14 -13.66 36.42
C SER A 338 10.37 -12.89 35.12
N VAL A 339 9.34 -12.88 34.27
CA VAL A 339 9.28 -12.08 33.05
C VAL A 339 8.40 -10.87 33.34
N VAL A 340 8.94 -9.67 33.14
CA VAL A 340 8.23 -8.40 33.33
C VAL A 340 7.91 -7.83 31.95
N PRO A 341 6.61 -7.68 31.60
CA PRO A 341 6.21 -7.06 30.35
C PRO A 341 6.33 -5.54 30.41
N TYR A 342 6.65 -4.94 29.26
CA TYR A 342 6.68 -3.50 29.02
C TYR A 342 5.75 -3.17 27.86
N ASP A 343 4.76 -2.33 28.11
CA ASP A 343 3.73 -1.92 27.16
C ASP A 343 3.88 -0.44 26.73
N ASN A 344 5.02 0.18 27.02
CA ASN A 344 5.38 1.56 26.67
C ASN A 344 6.72 1.65 25.92
N VAL A 345 7.04 0.72 25.03
CA VAL A 345 8.27 0.81 24.24
C VAL A 345 8.04 1.67 22.99
N LEU A 346 8.99 2.54 22.68
CA LEU A 346 9.10 3.25 21.41
C LEU A 346 10.34 2.77 20.67
N VAL A 347 10.16 2.30 19.44
CA VAL A 347 11.24 1.87 18.56
C VAL A 347 11.44 2.92 17.48
N ARG A 348 12.65 3.45 17.38
CA ARG A 348 13.09 4.33 16.31
C ARG A 348 13.98 3.55 15.36
N ALA A 349 13.60 3.50 14.09
CA ALA A 349 14.33 2.80 13.03
C ALA A 349 14.63 3.73 11.85
N GLN A 350 15.83 3.61 11.27
CA GLN A 350 16.19 4.29 10.02
C GLN A 350 16.04 3.28 8.88
N LEU A 351 15.12 3.53 7.96
CA LEU A 351 14.73 2.58 6.93
C LEU A 351 14.90 3.19 5.54
N SER A 352 15.29 2.35 4.58
CA SER A 352 15.15 2.63 3.15
C SER A 352 13.99 1.86 2.56
N PHE A 353 13.26 2.51 1.67
CA PHE A 353 12.10 1.98 0.96
C PHE A 353 12.40 2.04 -0.53
N ARG A 354 12.55 0.88 -1.16
CA ARG A 354 12.77 0.78 -2.61
C ARG A 354 11.43 0.86 -3.31
N PHE A 355 11.33 1.78 -4.26
CA PHE A 355 10.17 1.95 -5.11
C PHE A 355 10.45 1.34 -6.49
N THR A 356 9.45 0.68 -7.05
CA THR A 356 9.42 0.28 -8.46
C THR A 356 8.12 0.77 -9.05
N ASP A 357 8.21 1.66 -10.04
CA ASP A 357 7.06 2.33 -10.67
C ASP A 357 6.08 2.97 -9.65
N GLY A 358 6.62 3.52 -8.56
CA GLY A 358 5.84 4.19 -7.51
C GLY A 358 5.27 3.28 -6.41
N ALA A 359 5.51 1.97 -6.44
CA ALA A 359 5.14 1.07 -5.34
C ALA A 359 6.36 0.60 -4.54
N ILE A 360 6.22 0.48 -3.22
CA ILE A 360 7.28 -0.05 -2.35
C ILE A 360 7.42 -1.56 -2.58
N THR A 361 8.59 -1.99 -3.05
CA THR A 361 8.91 -3.39 -3.34
C THR A 361 9.81 -4.04 -2.32
N ALA A 362 10.63 -3.25 -1.62
CA ALA A 362 11.51 -3.73 -0.55
C ALA A 362 11.70 -2.66 0.52
N VAL A 363 11.95 -3.12 1.74
CA VAL A 363 12.29 -2.29 2.88
C VAL A 363 13.50 -2.90 3.56
N ALA A 364 14.50 -2.08 3.87
CA ALA A 364 15.71 -2.49 4.56
C ALA A 364 16.04 -1.51 5.68
N ALA A 365 16.70 -2.01 6.71
CA ALA A 365 17.27 -1.18 7.76
C ALA A 365 18.60 -0.59 7.33
N GLU A 366 18.75 0.72 7.52
CA GLU A 366 20.02 1.43 7.26
C GLU A 366 20.94 1.42 8.49
N ALA A 367 20.37 1.17 9.67
CA ALA A 367 21.07 1.06 10.94
C ALA A 367 20.28 0.17 11.91
N ASP A 368 20.93 -0.25 13.00
CA ASP A 368 20.26 -0.88 14.13
C ASP A 368 19.19 0.06 14.70
N ALA A 369 18.00 -0.48 14.96
CA ALA A 369 16.94 0.25 15.62
C ALA A 369 17.25 0.49 17.11
N THR A 370 16.73 1.59 17.64
CA THR A 370 16.86 1.94 19.06
C THR A 370 15.51 1.90 19.75
N ALA A 371 15.41 1.13 20.83
CA ALA A 371 14.25 1.06 21.71
C ALA A 371 14.46 1.91 22.98
N THR A 372 13.44 2.69 23.32
CA THR A 372 13.36 3.46 24.56
C THR A 372 12.02 3.21 25.25
N LEU A 373 11.95 3.45 26.56
CA LEU A 373 10.67 3.51 27.25
C LEU A 373 10.08 4.90 27.08
N VAL A 374 8.79 4.97 26.77
CA VAL A 374 8.06 6.23 26.70
C VAL A 374 7.78 6.70 28.12
N GLU A 375 8.16 7.94 28.39
CA GLU A 375 7.88 8.63 29.64
C GLU A 375 6.37 8.72 29.87
N ARG A 376 5.95 8.25 31.04
CA ARG A 376 4.56 8.34 31.53
C ARG A 376 4.40 9.44 32.58
N ALA A 377 5.52 9.99 33.03
CA ALA A 377 5.56 10.99 34.05
C ALA A 377 6.72 11.95 33.78
N PHE A 378 6.53 13.21 34.15
CA PHE A 378 7.45 14.30 33.88
C PHE A 378 7.71 15.09 35.16
N ASP A 379 8.84 15.80 35.20
CA ASP A 379 9.18 16.69 36.31
C ASP A 379 8.36 17.99 36.25
N ASP A 380 7.94 18.39 35.05
CA ASP A 380 7.12 19.57 34.77
C ASP A 380 5.95 19.20 33.83
N GLY A 381 4.77 19.77 34.07
CA GLY A 381 3.61 19.63 33.20
C GLY A 381 3.81 20.28 31.82
N ASP A 382 4.65 21.31 31.72
CA ASP A 382 5.00 21.92 30.43
C ASP A 382 5.97 21.03 29.62
N ASP A 383 6.84 20.25 30.28
CA ASP A 383 7.71 19.25 29.62
C ASP A 383 6.86 18.13 29.00
N ALA A 384 5.83 17.66 29.72
CA ALA A 384 4.87 16.68 29.21
C ALA A 384 4.18 17.17 27.91
N LEU A 385 3.85 18.47 27.88
CA LEU A 385 3.21 19.09 26.73
C LEU A 385 4.19 19.30 25.57
N GLY A 386 5.43 19.65 25.87
CA GLY A 386 6.54 19.70 24.91
C GLY A 386 6.77 18.34 24.25
N ALA A 387 6.80 17.26 25.03
CA ALA A 387 6.94 15.89 24.52
C ALA A 387 5.77 15.48 23.61
N LEU A 388 4.53 15.87 23.95
CA LEU A 388 3.39 15.65 23.07
C LEU A 388 3.50 16.44 21.76
N ALA A 389 3.89 17.71 21.82
CA ALA A 389 4.08 18.54 20.64
C ALA A 389 5.16 17.95 19.72
N GLU A 390 6.29 17.52 20.28
CA GLU A 390 7.37 16.83 19.55
C GLU A 390 6.85 15.54 18.89
N ALA A 391 6.12 14.69 19.62
CA ALA A 391 5.53 13.47 19.08
C ALA A 391 4.58 13.75 17.91
N LEU A 392 3.76 14.81 18.00
CA LEU A 392 2.86 15.22 16.92
C LEU A 392 3.59 15.74 15.67
N THR A 393 4.79 16.31 15.80
CA THR A 393 5.60 16.69 14.61
C THR A 393 6.00 15.50 13.74
N CYS A 394 5.87 14.27 14.27
CA CYS A 394 6.14 13.04 13.54
C CYS A 394 4.94 12.56 12.72
N VAL A 395 3.77 13.21 12.80
CA VAL A 395 2.61 12.90 11.97
C VAL A 395 2.84 13.47 10.56
N PRO A 396 2.90 12.63 9.50
CA PRO A 396 3.20 13.11 8.16
C PRO A 396 2.20 14.17 7.69
N GLY A 397 2.71 15.28 7.17
CA GLY A 397 1.89 16.40 6.68
C GLY A 397 1.24 17.27 7.75
N LEU A 398 1.31 16.93 9.05
CA LEU A 398 0.73 17.78 10.10
C LEU A 398 1.56 19.05 10.28
N GLY A 399 1.03 20.17 9.79
CA GLY A 399 1.65 21.48 9.96
C GLY A 399 1.31 22.07 11.32
N LEU A 400 2.10 21.72 12.34
CA LEU A 400 2.08 22.45 13.61
C LEU A 400 2.85 23.77 13.41
N ASP A 401 2.23 24.91 13.74
CA ASP A 401 2.97 26.17 13.77
C ASP A 401 4.09 26.07 14.82
N ALA A 402 5.30 26.50 14.50
CA ALA A 402 6.46 26.34 15.38
C ALA A 402 6.31 27.08 16.73
N ASP A 403 5.34 27.99 16.82
CA ASP A 403 5.01 28.80 17.99
C ASP A 403 3.63 28.40 18.56
N ILE A 404 3.35 27.09 18.73
CA ILE A 404 2.16 26.69 19.50
C ILE A 404 2.36 27.15 20.95
N ALA A 405 1.86 28.35 21.23
CA ALA A 405 1.70 28.85 22.56
C ALA A 405 0.51 28.11 23.20
N TRP A 406 0.79 26.99 23.86
CA TRP A 406 -0.18 26.27 24.67
C TRP A 406 -0.56 27.00 25.97
N ASP A 407 -0.22 28.29 26.05
CA ASP A 407 -0.25 29.14 27.24
C ASP A 407 -1.66 29.72 27.50
N GLN A 408 -2.57 29.61 26.54
CA GLN A 408 -3.95 30.05 26.65
C GLN A 408 -4.91 28.92 26.26
N SER A 409 -6.14 28.95 26.79
CA SER A 409 -7.27 28.10 26.38
C SER A 409 -7.64 28.39 24.92
N ALA A 410 -6.76 28.02 23.99
CA ALA A 410 -6.83 28.33 22.59
C ALA A 410 -7.16 27.05 21.82
N ASP A 411 -8.20 27.13 20.99
CA ASP A 411 -8.50 26.11 20.00
C ASP A 411 -7.36 26.08 18.97
N LEU A 412 -6.55 25.04 19.01
CA LEU A 412 -5.54 24.79 17.99
C LEU A 412 -6.19 24.01 16.85
N SER A 413 -5.83 24.35 15.61
CA SER A 413 -6.33 23.68 14.42
C SER A 413 -5.23 23.60 13.39
N ALA A 414 -4.80 22.39 13.07
CA ALA A 414 -3.75 22.11 12.11
C ALA A 414 -4.30 21.22 10.99
N LYS A 415 -4.06 21.62 9.74
CA LYS A 415 -4.36 20.77 8.58
C LYS A 415 -3.26 19.74 8.39
N ILE A 416 -3.64 18.55 7.97
CA ILE A 416 -2.70 17.53 7.51
C ILE A 416 -2.56 17.70 5.99
N ARG A 417 -1.41 18.20 5.55
CA ARG A 417 -1.13 18.46 4.14
C ARG A 417 -1.28 17.18 3.33
N GLY A 418 -1.93 17.31 2.18
CA GLY A 418 -2.18 16.22 1.25
C GLY A 418 -3.37 15.34 1.60
N VAL A 419 -4.04 15.50 2.74
CA VAL A 419 -5.31 14.81 3.01
C VAL A 419 -6.37 15.81 3.47
N PRO A 420 -7.67 15.57 3.20
CA PRO A 420 -8.74 16.46 3.64
C PRO A 420 -9.06 16.26 5.13
N ALA A 421 -8.05 16.34 5.99
CA ALA A 421 -8.13 16.12 7.42
C ALA A 421 -7.56 17.30 8.21
N THR A 422 -8.23 17.61 9.32
CA THR A 422 -7.85 18.66 10.27
C THR A 422 -7.81 18.05 11.66
N VAL A 423 -6.73 18.32 12.39
CA VAL A 423 -6.58 18.00 13.81
C VAL A 423 -6.86 19.26 14.60
N THR A 424 -7.80 19.20 15.54
CA THR A 424 -8.08 20.30 16.46
C THR A 424 -7.76 19.89 17.88
N ALA A 425 -7.23 20.80 18.69
CA ALA A 425 -6.85 20.57 20.09
C ALA A 425 -7.48 21.64 20.98
N ASP A 426 -8.19 21.21 22.04
CA ASP A 426 -8.75 22.07 23.10
C ASP A 426 -8.04 21.73 24.42
N ILE A 427 -7.36 22.70 25.01
CA ILE A 427 -6.62 22.54 26.26
C ILE A 427 -7.29 23.30 27.41
N LYS A 428 -7.44 22.63 28.55
CA LYS A 428 -7.91 23.18 29.81
C LYS A 428 -6.82 23.01 30.84
N ARG A 429 -6.33 24.13 31.38
CA ARG A 429 -5.35 24.15 32.48
C ARG A 429 -6.05 24.47 33.80
N ASP A 430 -5.75 23.74 34.85
CA ASP A 430 -6.18 24.00 36.23
C ASP A 430 -4.97 23.97 37.16
N SER A 431 -4.51 25.14 37.61
CA SER A 431 -3.32 25.35 38.46
C SER A 431 -2.09 24.55 38.03
N ASP A 432 -1.95 23.32 38.50
CA ASP A 432 -0.82 22.40 38.29
C ASP A 432 -1.19 21.18 37.41
N SER A 433 -2.32 21.18 36.71
CA SER A 433 -2.75 20.07 35.86
C SER A 433 -3.37 20.57 34.56
N TRP A 434 -3.38 19.73 33.53
CA TRP A 434 -4.03 20.06 32.27
C TRP A 434 -4.72 18.86 31.64
N GLU A 435 -5.81 19.15 30.93
CA GLU A 435 -6.54 18.21 30.10
C GLU A 435 -6.56 18.74 28.67
N LEU A 436 -6.24 17.89 27.70
CA LEU A 436 -6.24 18.18 26.28
C LEU A 436 -7.17 17.22 25.57
N THR A 437 -8.09 17.75 24.77
CA THR A 437 -8.91 16.96 23.85
C THR A 437 -8.45 17.21 22.42
N VAL A 438 -7.87 16.20 21.79
CA VAL A 438 -7.49 16.22 20.37
C VAL A 438 -8.59 15.55 19.56
N ALA A 439 -9.15 16.25 18.58
CA ALA A 439 -10.19 15.77 17.70
C ALA A 439 -9.69 15.71 16.25
N LEU A 440 -9.94 14.58 15.58
CA LEU A 440 -9.66 14.42 14.16
C LEU A 440 -10.96 14.62 13.37
N ARG A 441 -10.93 15.56 12.43
CA ARG A 441 -12.04 15.82 11.52
C ARG A 441 -11.61 15.57 10.09
N ILE A 442 -12.44 14.88 9.31
CA ILE A 442 -12.20 14.61 7.89
C ILE A 442 -13.34 15.22 7.09
N ALA A 443 -13.03 15.99 6.05
CA ALA A 443 -14.01 16.53 5.12
C ALA A 443 -14.12 15.59 3.90
N PRO A 444 -15.03 14.60 3.90
CA PRO A 444 -15.31 13.86 2.68
C PRO A 444 -15.80 14.85 1.61
N SER A 445 -15.33 14.68 0.38
CA SER A 445 -15.50 15.61 -0.72
C SER A 445 -16.93 16.17 -0.82
N GLY A 446 -17.11 17.46 -0.52
CA GLY A 446 -18.38 18.17 -0.71
C GLY A 446 -19.27 18.35 0.52
N ASP A 447 -18.97 17.70 1.65
CA ASP A 447 -19.69 17.87 2.93
C ASP A 447 -18.79 18.49 4.00
N GLY A 448 -19.40 19.03 5.05
CA GLY A 448 -18.68 19.61 6.20
C GLY A 448 -17.79 18.58 6.91
N PRO A 449 -16.77 19.03 7.67
CA PRO A 449 -15.81 18.13 8.33
C PRO A 449 -16.50 17.25 9.39
N ASP A 450 -16.54 15.95 9.12
CA ASP A 450 -17.09 14.91 9.98
C ASP A 450 -16.09 14.53 11.09
N LEU A 451 -16.57 14.40 12.32
CA LEU A 451 -15.74 14.03 13.47
C LEU A 451 -15.45 12.53 13.41
N LYS A 452 -14.19 12.16 13.16
CA LYS A 452 -13.76 10.75 13.13
C LYS A 452 -13.45 10.19 14.51
N GLY A 453 -13.10 11.04 15.45
CA GLY A 453 -12.92 10.65 16.84
C GLY A 453 -12.23 11.71 17.66
N GLN A 454 -12.07 11.41 18.95
CA GLN A 454 -11.36 12.24 19.91
C GLN A 454 -10.43 11.37 20.76
N VAL A 455 -9.31 11.95 21.17
CA VAL A 455 -8.40 11.42 22.18
C VAL A 455 -8.24 12.46 23.29
N HIS A 456 -8.35 11.99 24.53
CA HIS A 456 -8.17 12.79 25.73
C HIS A 456 -6.80 12.48 26.31
N VAL A 457 -6.02 13.53 26.55
CA VAL A 457 -4.72 13.48 27.22
C VAL A 457 -4.86 14.28 28.50
N ALA A 458 -4.51 13.70 29.64
CA ALA A 458 -4.52 14.40 30.92
C ALA A 458 -3.16 14.29 31.58
N CYS A 459 -2.66 15.42 32.06
CA CYS A 459 -1.47 15.53 32.87
C CYS A 459 -1.89 15.97 34.27
N THR A 460 -1.78 15.06 35.23
CA THR A 460 -2.22 15.26 36.61
C THR A 460 -1.03 15.35 37.54
N TYR A 461 -1.02 16.38 38.37
CA TYR A 461 -0.04 16.54 39.43
C TYR A 461 -0.24 15.49 40.53
N ASP A 462 0.83 14.77 40.87
CA ASP A 462 0.88 13.86 42.00
C ASP A 462 1.39 14.57 43.26
N PRO A 463 0.52 14.88 44.24
CA PRO A 463 0.95 15.53 45.48
C PRO A 463 1.82 14.62 46.36
N ASP A 464 1.79 13.31 46.16
CA ASP A 464 2.61 12.34 46.92
C ASP A 464 4.07 12.30 46.41
N SER A 465 4.39 13.00 45.33
CA SER A 465 5.75 13.17 44.81
C SER A 465 6.67 13.99 45.74
N TRP A 466 6.14 14.68 46.77
CA TRP A 466 6.94 15.48 47.69
C TRP A 466 7.75 14.65 48.69
N TRP A 467 9.07 14.88 48.73
CA TRP A 467 9.94 14.32 49.75
C TRP A 467 10.16 15.34 50.89
N GLY A 468 9.84 14.96 52.12
CA GLY A 468 9.99 15.84 53.30
C GLY A 468 8.76 16.70 53.64
N GLY A 469 7.63 16.51 52.93
CA GLY A 469 6.35 17.20 53.17
C GLY A 469 6.20 18.50 52.37
N SER A 470 4.96 18.88 52.07
CA SER A 470 4.61 19.96 51.10
C SER A 470 5.00 21.40 51.50
N ARG A 471 5.56 21.63 52.69
CA ARG A 471 5.97 22.96 53.18
C ARG A 471 7.48 23.17 53.26
N ASP A 472 8.24 22.12 53.57
CA ASP A 472 9.69 22.18 53.81
C ASP A 472 10.48 21.14 52.97
N GLY A 473 9.79 20.41 52.10
CA GLY A 473 10.35 19.36 51.26
C GLY A 473 10.89 19.85 49.92
N PHE A 474 11.21 18.90 49.05
CA PHE A 474 11.45 19.13 47.63
C PHE A 474 10.58 18.18 46.82
N GLN A 475 10.19 18.62 45.62
CA GLN A 475 9.46 17.79 44.68
C GLN A 475 10.39 16.69 44.17
N GLY A 476 9.95 15.44 44.31
CA GLY A 476 10.61 14.30 43.70
C GLY A 476 10.45 14.31 42.17
N PRO A 477 11.24 13.51 41.46
CA PRO A 477 11.08 13.35 40.01
C PRO A 477 9.70 12.78 39.67
N GLU A 478 9.26 12.93 38.41
CA GLU A 478 8.05 12.31 37.87
C GLU A 478 6.73 12.75 38.53
N ALA A 479 6.67 14.00 39.00
CA ALA A 479 5.51 14.55 39.71
C ALA A 479 4.27 14.77 38.83
N TYR A 480 4.40 14.76 37.50
CA TYR A 480 3.30 15.02 36.57
C TYR A 480 3.00 13.77 35.76
N GLN A 481 1.93 13.06 36.11
CA GLN A 481 1.53 11.80 35.49
C GLN A 481 0.68 12.05 34.25
N VAL A 482 1.05 11.45 33.11
CA VAL A 482 0.33 11.57 31.85
C VAL A 482 -0.50 10.33 31.57
N SER A 483 -1.78 10.54 31.27
CA SER A 483 -2.70 9.49 30.82
C SER A 483 -3.29 9.86 29.46
N VAL A 484 -3.45 8.86 28.59
CA VAL A 484 -4.06 9.01 27.26
C VAL A 484 -5.21 8.02 27.14
N SER A 485 -6.38 8.52 26.74
CA SER A 485 -7.58 7.69 26.60
C SER A 485 -8.37 8.04 25.34
N ALA A 486 -8.71 7.01 24.56
CA ALA A 486 -9.60 7.08 23.40
C ALA A 486 -10.09 5.68 23.05
N ALA A 487 -11.17 5.60 22.26
CA ALA A 487 -11.53 4.35 21.61
C ALA A 487 -10.44 3.93 20.61
N GLY A 488 -10.03 2.66 20.61
CA GLY A 488 -9.07 2.12 19.64
C GLY A 488 -7.68 2.76 19.71
N LEU A 489 -7.17 3.02 20.92
CA LEU A 489 -5.75 3.29 21.12
C LEU A 489 -4.94 2.00 20.95
N PRO A 490 -3.70 2.09 20.42
CA PRO A 490 -2.82 0.94 20.24
C PRO A 490 -2.16 0.46 21.54
N GLY A 491 -2.61 0.90 22.72
CA GLY A 491 -1.99 0.58 24.01
C GLY A 491 -1.58 1.82 24.81
N ASN A 492 -0.82 1.61 25.88
CA ASN A 492 -0.42 2.65 26.82
C ASN A 492 1.03 3.12 26.57
N HIS A 493 1.24 3.84 25.47
CA HIS A 493 2.54 4.41 25.10
C HIS A 493 2.62 5.92 25.37
N GLY A 494 1.98 6.40 26.45
CA GLY A 494 2.00 7.81 26.84
C GLY A 494 1.58 8.75 25.70
N VAL A 495 2.26 9.90 25.60
CA VAL A 495 1.97 10.92 24.57
C VAL A 495 2.10 10.40 23.13
N TRP A 496 2.93 9.38 22.89
CA TRP A 496 3.12 8.78 21.56
C TRP A 496 1.93 7.94 21.08
N SER A 497 0.99 7.60 21.96
CA SER A 497 -0.29 7.00 21.56
C SER A 497 -1.15 7.98 20.73
N VAL A 498 -0.97 9.30 20.89
CA VAL A 498 -1.73 10.33 20.16
C VAL A 498 -1.40 10.37 18.67
N PRO A 499 -0.13 10.55 18.23
CA PRO A 499 0.17 10.56 16.80
C PRO A 499 -0.13 9.22 16.14
N ALA A 500 0.08 8.08 16.81
CA ALA A 500 -0.33 6.77 16.31
C ALA A 500 -1.86 6.67 16.08
N TRP A 501 -2.65 7.23 17.01
CA TRP A 501 -4.11 7.30 16.89
C TRP A 501 -4.56 8.17 15.71
N VAL A 502 -3.87 9.29 15.46
CA VAL A 502 -4.13 10.17 14.30
C VAL A 502 -3.79 9.46 12.99
N ILE A 503 -2.58 8.92 12.88
CA ILE A 503 -2.08 8.23 11.67
C ILE A 503 -2.98 7.06 11.29
N GLY A 504 -3.38 6.23 12.26
CA GLY A 504 -4.21 5.04 12.03
C GLY A 504 -5.65 5.33 11.58
N ARG A 505 -6.11 6.59 11.60
CA ARG A 505 -7.49 7.00 11.25
C ARG A 505 -7.59 7.78 9.95
N ILE A 506 -6.47 8.15 9.36
CA ILE A 506 -6.43 8.87 8.09
C ILE A 506 -6.47 7.85 6.96
N ASP A 507 -7.30 8.13 5.95
CA ASP A 507 -7.23 7.39 4.68
C ASP A 507 -6.09 7.94 3.82
N TRP A 508 -4.91 7.35 3.99
CA TRP A 508 -3.72 7.71 3.24
C TRP A 508 -3.79 7.36 1.75
N SER A 509 -4.83 6.63 1.30
CA SER A 509 -5.05 6.42 -0.14
C SER A 509 -5.46 7.71 -0.84
N ALA A 510 -6.18 8.59 -0.13
CA ALA A 510 -6.63 9.91 -0.57
C ALA A 510 -5.52 10.98 -0.57
N PHE A 511 -4.27 10.62 -0.27
CA PHE A 511 -3.18 11.58 -0.15
C PHE A 511 -2.81 12.21 -1.51
N ASP A 512 -2.99 13.52 -1.66
CA ASP A 512 -2.59 14.28 -2.84
C ASP A 512 -1.35 15.14 -2.56
N PRO A 513 -0.16 14.81 -3.13
CA PRO A 513 1.03 15.64 -2.94
C PRO A 513 0.91 17.03 -3.61
N GLY A 514 -0.06 17.23 -4.50
CA GLY A 514 -0.26 18.48 -5.24
C GLY A 514 -1.01 19.58 -4.49
N GLU A 515 -1.51 19.31 -3.29
CA GLU A 515 -2.10 20.34 -2.40
C GLU A 515 -0.97 21.22 -1.78
N GLU A 516 -0.30 22.00 -2.62
CA GLU A 516 0.46 23.16 -2.16
C GLU A 516 -0.50 24.33 -1.90
N SER A 517 -0.23 25.04 -0.80
CA SER A 517 -0.98 26.16 -0.20
C SER A 517 -1.55 27.21 -1.15
#